data_AF-A0A7S0ADS6-F1
#
_entry.id   AF-A0A7S0ADS6-F1
#
_cell.length_a   1.000
_cell.length_b   1.000
_cell.length_c   1.000
_cell.angle_alpha   90.00
_cell.angle_beta   90.00
_cell.angle_gamma   90.00
#
_symmetry.space_group_name_H-M   'P 1'
#
loop_
_entity.id
_entity.type
_entity.pdbx_description
1 polymer ?
#
loop_
_entity_poly.entity_id
_entity_poly.type
_entity_poly.pdbx_seq_one_letter_code
_entity_poly.pdbx_strand_id
1 'polypeptide(L)'
;GDESVHAFVARRTSSAVADRIADPICRGQLAGDARSLSVRTCFPRLWFNERRFRSIFVGAFFSATSAYRQRSWLSLDLLDPLLQRVAAGGRCYSLRGGLGSLLERLEEALREPALGMRPVEVLHGVDAVRLRAGGGDSGCS
;
A
#
# COMPACT_ATOMS: atom_id res chain seq x y z
N GLY A 1 -1.67 -24.78 8.78
CA GLY A 1 -2.14 -24.57 7.40
C GLY A 1 -2.33 -23.10 7.16
N ASP A 2 -2.28 -22.68 5.90
CA ASP A 2 -2.68 -21.33 5.49
C ASP A 2 -4.21 -21.25 5.51
N GLU A 3 -4.78 -20.22 6.15
CA GLU A 3 -6.23 -20.05 6.34
C GLU A 3 -6.72 -18.95 5.40
N SER A 4 -7.86 -19.17 4.73
CA SER A 4 -8.44 -18.15 3.86
C SER A 4 -9.05 -17.01 4.68
N VAL A 5 -9.12 -15.82 4.09
CA VAL A 5 -9.76 -14.65 4.72
C VAL A 5 -11.21 -14.98 5.09
N HIS A 6 -11.94 -15.65 4.20
CA HIS A 6 -13.32 -16.08 4.45
C HIS A 6 -13.43 -17.00 5.66
N ALA A 7 -12.65 -18.09 5.69
CA ALA A 7 -12.68 -19.06 6.78
C ALA A 7 -12.31 -18.42 8.12
N PHE A 8 -11.29 -17.55 8.12
CA PHE A 8 -10.85 -16.82 9.29
C PHE A 8 -11.95 -15.91 9.87
N VAL A 9 -12.61 -15.13 9.01
CA VAL A 9 -13.69 -14.22 9.43
C VAL A 9 -14.92 -15.01 9.87
N ALA A 10 -15.30 -16.05 9.12
CA ALA A 10 -16.45 -16.89 9.46
C ALA A 10 -16.28 -17.59 10.80
N ARG A 11 -15.08 -18.09 11.11
CA ARG A 11 -14.74 -18.75 12.39
C ARG A 11 -14.87 -17.83 13.61
N ARG A 12 -14.61 -16.52 13.44
CA ARG A 12 -14.55 -15.55 14.54
C ARG A 12 -15.79 -14.66 14.64
N THR A 13 -16.59 -14.60 13.58
CA THR A 13 -17.83 -13.82 13.52
C THR A 13 -18.98 -14.71 13.02
N SER A 14 -19.31 -14.65 11.74
CA SER A 14 -20.29 -15.53 11.10
C SER A 14 -20.02 -15.65 9.60
N SER A 15 -20.55 -16.70 8.97
CA SER A 15 -20.49 -16.87 7.50
C SER A 15 -21.10 -15.66 6.77
N ALA A 16 -22.20 -15.11 7.30
CA ALA A 16 -22.85 -13.94 6.73
C ALA A 16 -21.93 -12.69 6.70
N VAL A 17 -21.10 -12.50 7.73
CA VAL A 17 -20.10 -11.41 7.76
C VAL A 17 -18.97 -11.67 6.77
N ALA A 18 -18.52 -12.93 6.65
CA ALA A 18 -17.51 -13.29 5.66
C ALA A 18 -18.01 -13.02 4.22
N ASP A 19 -19.26 -13.38 3.91
CA ASP A 19 -19.84 -13.19 2.58
C ASP A 19 -20.20 -11.73 2.26
N ARG A 20 -20.73 -10.98 3.24
CA ARG A 20 -21.23 -9.61 2.99
C ARG A 20 -20.24 -8.50 3.28
N ILE A 21 -19.16 -8.79 3.99
CA ILE A 21 -18.16 -7.77 4.38
C ILE A 21 -16.77 -8.18 3.90
N ALA A 22 -16.28 -9.36 4.26
CA ALA A 22 -14.91 -9.74 3.93
C ALA A 22 -14.72 -9.95 2.42
N ASP A 23 -15.67 -10.61 1.74
CA ASP A 23 -15.60 -10.85 0.29
C ASP A 23 -15.62 -9.54 -0.54
N PRO A 24 -16.55 -8.59 -0.32
CA PRO A 24 -16.50 -7.30 -1.01
C PRO A 24 -15.21 -6.51 -0.77
N ILE A 25 -14.66 -6.53 0.45
CA ILE A 25 -13.38 -5.85 0.76
C ILE A 25 -12.23 -6.49 -0.04
N CYS A 26 -12.17 -7.82 -0.10
CA CYS A 26 -11.14 -8.53 -0.86
C CYS A 26 -11.22 -8.20 -2.36
N ARG A 27 -12.43 -8.15 -2.92
CA ARG A 27 -12.62 -7.75 -4.32
C ARG A 27 -12.25 -6.28 -4.57
N GLY A 28 -12.60 -5.39 -3.64
CA GLY A 28 -12.34 -3.95 -3.79
C GLY A 28 -10.87 -3.56 -3.61
N GLN A 29 -10.17 -4.18 -2.66
CA GLN A 29 -8.77 -3.82 -2.34
C GLN A 29 -7.74 -4.68 -3.08
N LEU A 30 -8.03 -5.96 -3.28
CA LEU A 30 -7.07 -6.96 -3.78
C LEU A 30 -7.50 -7.58 -5.11
N ALA A 31 -8.67 -7.21 -5.64
CA ALA A 31 -9.25 -7.80 -6.84
C ALA A 31 -9.35 -9.35 -6.79
N GLY A 32 -9.52 -9.92 -5.59
CA GLY A 32 -9.53 -11.37 -5.38
C GLY A 32 -10.68 -11.87 -4.49
N ASP A 33 -10.94 -13.18 -4.53
CA ASP A 33 -11.96 -13.86 -3.72
C ASP A 33 -11.43 -14.17 -2.31
N ALA A 34 -12.20 -13.79 -1.28
CA ALA A 34 -11.85 -14.04 0.12
C ALA A 34 -11.65 -15.53 0.47
N ARG A 35 -12.20 -16.47 -0.31
CA ARG A 35 -12.00 -17.93 -0.12
C ARG A 35 -10.64 -18.41 -0.59
N SER A 36 -10.02 -17.69 -1.53
CA SER A 36 -8.71 -18.03 -2.12
C SER A 36 -7.55 -17.29 -1.47
N LEU A 37 -7.80 -16.09 -0.94
CA LEU A 37 -6.78 -15.23 -0.37
C LEU A 37 -6.37 -15.70 1.03
N SER A 38 -5.05 -15.78 1.26
CA SER A 38 -4.48 -16.04 2.58
C SER A 38 -4.68 -14.85 3.52
N VAL A 39 -5.26 -15.09 4.70
CA VAL A 39 -5.41 -14.04 5.72
C VAL A 39 -4.05 -13.58 6.27
N ARG A 40 -3.06 -14.49 6.32
CA ARG A 40 -1.73 -14.19 6.85
C ARG A 40 -0.97 -13.22 5.94
N THR A 41 -1.11 -13.36 4.62
CA THR A 41 -0.43 -12.51 3.64
C THR A 41 -1.21 -11.23 3.37
N CYS A 42 -2.53 -11.32 3.20
CA CYS A 42 -3.36 -10.19 2.80
C CYS A 42 -3.73 -9.27 3.97
N PHE A 43 -3.87 -9.83 5.18
CA PHE A 43 -4.28 -9.10 6.38
C PHE A 43 -3.39 -9.46 7.59
N PRO A 44 -2.05 -9.23 7.52
CA PRO A 44 -1.09 -9.72 8.51
C PRO A 44 -1.34 -9.18 9.93
N ARG A 45 -1.78 -7.91 10.04
CA ARG A 45 -2.13 -7.31 11.33
C ARG A 45 -3.33 -7.99 11.99
N LEU A 46 -4.32 -8.38 11.18
CA LEU A 46 -5.53 -9.05 11.65
C LEU A 46 -5.19 -10.44 12.21
N TRP A 47 -4.38 -11.19 11.45
CA TRP A 47 -3.90 -12.52 11.84
C TRP A 47 -3.03 -12.48 13.10
N PHE A 48 -2.10 -11.52 13.20
CA PHE A 48 -1.25 -11.38 14.38
C PHE A 48 -2.03 -10.99 15.64
N ASN A 49 -2.99 -10.07 15.51
CA ASN A 49 -3.83 -9.64 16.61
C ASN A 49 -4.70 -10.78 17.16
N GLU A 50 -5.28 -11.60 16.27
CA GLU A 50 -6.06 -12.77 16.68
C GLU A 50 -5.20 -13.79 17.43
N ARG A 51 -3.97 -14.05 16.98
CA ARG A 51 -3.03 -14.92 17.69
C ARG A 51 -2.60 -14.37 19.04
N ARG A 52 -2.35 -13.07 19.13
CA ARG A 52 -1.83 -12.43 20.35
C ARG A 52 -2.91 -12.19 21.41
N PHE A 53 -4.11 -11.80 21.01
CA PHE A 53 -5.17 -11.38 21.94
C PHE A 53 -6.38 -12.31 21.94
N ARG A 54 -6.34 -13.42 21.18
CA ARG A 54 -7.47 -14.35 20.95
C ARG A 54 -8.74 -13.68 20.41
N SER A 55 -8.64 -12.42 19.97
CA SER A 55 -9.73 -11.60 19.46
C SER A 55 -9.26 -10.73 18.31
N ILE A 56 -10.09 -10.63 17.29
CA ILE A 56 -9.88 -9.78 16.12
C ILE A 56 -9.96 -8.29 16.49
N PHE A 57 -10.90 -7.93 17.36
CA PHE A 57 -11.25 -6.53 17.64
C PHE A 57 -10.40 -5.90 18.75
N VAL A 58 -9.91 -6.69 19.69
CA VAL A 58 -9.08 -6.19 20.80
C VAL A 58 -7.81 -5.54 20.26
N GLY A 59 -7.15 -6.16 19.28
CA GLY A 59 -5.97 -5.58 18.65
C GLY A 59 -6.25 -4.29 17.88
N ALA A 60 -7.45 -4.12 17.31
CA ALA A 60 -7.88 -2.87 16.69
C ALA A 60 -8.12 -1.76 17.72
N PHE A 61 -8.71 -2.09 18.88
CA PHE A 61 -8.93 -1.16 19.98
C PHE A 61 -7.62 -0.68 20.63
N PHE A 62 -6.67 -1.59 20.89
CA PHE A 62 -5.33 -1.25 21.37
C PHE A 62 -4.50 -0.51 20.32
N SER A 63 -4.66 -0.85 19.04
CA SER A 63 -3.96 -0.13 17.96
C SER A 63 -4.53 1.27 17.74
N ALA A 64 -5.85 1.49 17.90
CA ALA A 64 -6.45 2.80 17.77
C ALA A 64 -5.97 3.76 18.89
N THR A 65 -5.82 3.24 20.11
CA THR A 65 -5.26 3.99 21.23
C THR A 65 -3.74 4.22 21.10
N SER A 66 -3.00 3.29 20.49
CA SER A 66 -1.55 3.45 20.25
C SER A 66 -1.21 4.28 19.00
N ALA A 67 -2.00 4.20 17.93
CA ALA A 67 -1.83 5.00 16.70
C ALA A 67 -2.05 6.50 16.95
N TYR A 68 -2.86 6.85 17.96
CA TYR A 68 -2.93 8.22 18.47
C TYR A 68 -1.56 8.74 18.98
N ARG A 69 -0.72 7.85 19.55
CA ARG A 69 0.62 8.21 20.07
C ARG A 69 1.73 8.22 19.03
N GLN A 70 1.60 7.47 17.92
CA GLN A 70 2.68 7.31 16.93
C GLN A 70 2.49 8.17 15.67
N ARG A 71 2.18 9.46 15.82
CA ARG A 71 2.24 10.47 14.73
C ARG A 71 3.68 10.89 14.36
N SER A 72 4.70 10.07 14.65
CA SER A 72 6.11 10.51 14.68
C SER A 72 6.99 10.05 13.50
N TRP A 73 6.47 9.32 12.50
CA TRP A 73 7.32 8.81 11.40
C TRP A 73 7.30 9.66 10.12
N LEU A 74 6.46 10.70 10.07
CA LEU A 74 6.43 11.71 9.00
C LEU A 74 7.17 12.98 9.45
N SER A 75 8.38 12.84 9.97
CA SER A 75 9.32 13.96 10.09
C SER A 75 9.99 14.23 8.73
N LEU A 76 9.18 14.44 7.69
CA LEU A 76 9.56 15.31 6.58
C LEU A 76 8.96 16.68 6.91
N ASP A 77 9.71 17.75 6.67
CA ASP A 77 9.44 19.10 7.16
C ASP A 77 7.96 19.52 7.08
N LEU A 78 7.44 19.94 8.24
CA LEU A 78 6.06 20.38 8.53
C LEU A 78 5.55 21.58 7.71
N LEU A 79 6.32 22.07 6.73
CA LEU A 79 5.98 23.20 5.87
C LEU A 79 5.27 22.80 4.57
N ASP A 80 5.11 21.51 4.27
CA ASP A 80 4.38 21.09 3.07
C ASP A 80 2.85 21.28 3.28
N PRO A 81 2.16 22.11 2.45
CA PRO A 81 0.71 22.28 2.50
C PRO A 81 -0.06 20.95 2.37
N LEU A 82 0.53 19.94 1.73
CA LEU A 82 -0.07 18.61 1.64
C LEU A 82 -0.05 17.89 2.98
N LEU A 83 1.03 17.99 3.76
CA LEU A 83 1.12 17.39 5.10
C LEU A 83 0.13 18.03 6.06
N GLN A 84 -0.09 19.36 5.96
CA GLN A 84 -1.13 20.02 6.73
C GLN A 84 -2.54 19.54 6.35
N ARG A 85 -2.82 19.33 5.06
CA ARG A 85 -4.10 18.75 4.62
C ARG A 85 -4.27 17.29 5.00
N VAL A 86 -3.18 16.52 5.04
CA VAL A 86 -3.11 15.13 5.55
C VAL A 86 -3.38 15.09 7.05
N ALA A 87 -2.74 15.98 7.81
CA ALA A 87 -2.93 16.12 9.25
C ALA A 87 -4.31 16.68 9.61
N ALA A 88 -4.89 17.53 8.75
CA ALA A 88 -6.23 18.10 8.91
C ALA A 88 -7.37 17.09 8.68
N GLY A 89 -7.06 15.83 8.35
CA GLY A 89 -8.00 14.72 8.54
C GLY A 89 -8.73 14.24 7.29
N GLY A 90 -8.31 14.64 6.10
CA GLY A 90 -8.73 13.92 4.89
C GLY A 90 -8.19 12.49 4.90
N ARG A 91 -8.98 11.54 4.38
CA ARG A 91 -8.61 10.11 4.37
C ARG A 91 -8.27 9.60 2.98
N CYS A 92 -8.58 10.38 1.95
CA CYS A 92 -8.31 10.11 0.55
C CYS A 92 -7.85 11.39 -0.12
N TYR A 93 -6.80 11.30 -0.94
CA TYR A 93 -6.21 12.43 -1.67
C TYR A 93 -5.97 12.05 -3.12
N SER A 94 -5.99 13.04 -3.99
CA SER A 94 -5.57 12.92 -5.38
C SER A 94 -4.83 14.19 -5.77
N LEU A 95 -4.03 14.11 -6.83
CA LEU A 95 -3.32 15.26 -7.37
C LEU A 95 -4.19 16.02 -8.36
N ARG A 96 -3.96 17.32 -8.48
CA ARG A 96 -4.59 18.12 -9.54
C ARG A 96 -4.05 17.58 -10.88
N GLY A 97 -4.95 17.15 -11.77
CA GLY A 97 -4.60 16.44 -13.01
C GLY A 97 -4.58 14.90 -12.91
N GLY A 98 -4.93 14.33 -11.76
CA GLY A 98 -4.95 12.88 -11.54
C GLY A 98 -3.58 12.29 -11.17
N LEU A 99 -3.51 10.98 -10.91
CA LEU A 99 -2.25 10.31 -10.54
C LEU A 99 -1.24 10.24 -11.70
N GLY A 100 -1.70 10.40 -12.95
CA GLY A 100 -0.81 10.46 -14.12
C GLY A 100 0.19 11.61 -14.05
N SER A 101 -0.19 12.75 -13.47
CA SER A 101 0.73 13.89 -13.31
C SER A 101 1.90 13.59 -12.37
N LEU A 102 1.74 12.67 -11.41
CA LEU A 102 2.86 12.18 -10.59
C LEU A 102 3.86 11.42 -11.44
N LEU A 103 3.37 10.53 -12.30
CA LEU A 103 4.20 9.71 -13.17
C LEU A 103 4.97 10.57 -14.16
N GLU A 104 4.31 11.53 -14.80
CA GLU A 104 4.94 12.48 -15.73
C GLU A 104 6.08 13.27 -15.06
N ARG A 105 5.85 13.75 -13.83
CA ARG A 105 6.87 14.51 -13.08
C ARG A 105 8.02 13.63 -12.60
N LEU A 106 7.73 12.39 -12.20
CA LEU A 106 8.76 11.42 -11.85
C LEU A 106 9.61 11.08 -13.07
N GLU A 107 8.98 10.94 -14.24
CA GLU A 107 9.67 10.66 -15.50
C GLU A 107 10.61 11.80 -15.88
N GLU A 108 10.16 13.05 -15.78
CA GLU A 108 10.99 14.23 -16.03
C GLU A 108 12.20 14.28 -15.08
N ALA A 109 11.97 14.05 -13.78
CA ALA A 109 13.02 14.02 -12.77
C ALA A 109 14.05 12.89 -12.99
N LEU A 110 13.66 11.80 -13.65
CA LEU A 110 14.56 10.69 -14.02
C LEU A 110 15.31 10.96 -15.32
N ARG A 111 14.79 11.81 -16.22
CA ARG A 111 15.48 12.26 -17.44
C ARG A 111 16.56 13.29 -17.15
N GLU A 112 16.32 14.18 -16.17
CA GLU A 112 17.33 15.11 -15.65
C GLU A 112 17.75 14.74 -14.21
N PRO A 113 18.47 13.63 -14.02
CA PRO A 113 18.87 13.19 -12.70
C PRO A 113 19.78 14.21 -12.02
N ALA A 114 19.56 14.44 -10.72
CA ALA A 114 20.53 15.12 -9.87
C ALA A 114 21.90 14.39 -9.91
N LEU A 115 22.99 15.15 -9.79
CA LEU A 115 24.37 14.69 -9.86
C LEU A 115 24.59 13.37 -9.08
N GLY A 116 24.94 12.30 -9.80
CA GLY A 116 25.27 10.98 -9.22
C GLY A 116 24.29 9.84 -9.56
N MET A 117 23.15 10.12 -10.17
CA MET A 117 22.21 9.10 -10.63
C MET A 117 22.43 8.79 -12.13
N ARG A 118 22.42 7.50 -12.51
CA ARG A 118 22.56 7.11 -13.93
C ARG A 118 21.26 7.47 -14.67
N PRO A 119 21.34 8.10 -15.85
CA PRO A 119 20.15 8.38 -16.65
C PRO A 119 19.44 7.08 -17.01
N VAL A 120 18.12 7.10 -16.88
CA VAL A 120 17.24 5.95 -17.11
C VAL A 120 16.53 6.13 -18.44
N GLU A 121 16.53 5.10 -19.27
CA GLU A 121 15.76 5.09 -20.51
C GLU A 121 14.31 4.69 -20.19
N VAL A 122 13.37 5.54 -20.59
CA VAL A 122 11.93 5.30 -20.41
C VAL A 122 11.40 4.66 -21.69
N LEU A 123 10.93 3.42 -21.57
CA LEU A 123 10.35 2.68 -22.69
C LEU A 123 8.82 2.85 -22.68
N HIS A 124 8.28 3.52 -23.70
CA HIS A 124 6.84 3.61 -23.95
C HIS A 124 6.38 2.49 -24.91
N GLY A 125 5.16 1.96 -24.72
CA GLY A 125 4.55 0.97 -25.63
C GLY A 125 4.48 -0.47 -25.11
N VAL A 126 4.82 -0.69 -23.85
CA VAL A 126 4.50 -1.90 -23.09
C VAL A 126 3.29 -1.60 -22.19
N ASP A 127 2.41 -2.58 -21.95
CA ASP A 127 1.23 -2.44 -21.05
C ASP A 127 1.57 -1.94 -19.62
N ALA A 128 2.87 -1.82 -19.29
CA ALA A 128 3.40 -1.12 -18.13
C ALA A 128 4.68 -0.35 -18.49
N VAL A 129 4.82 0.90 -18.00
CA VAL A 129 6.05 1.70 -18.14
C VAL A 129 7.22 0.99 -17.43
N ARG A 130 8.30 0.69 -18.16
CA ARG A 130 9.48 0.00 -17.65
C ARG A 130 10.69 0.94 -17.67
N LEU A 131 11.39 1.01 -16.54
CA LEU A 131 12.64 1.74 -16.38
C LEU A 131 13.82 0.79 -16.57
N ARG A 132 14.74 1.08 -17.50
CA ARG A 132 15.99 0.33 -17.69
C ARG A 132 17.19 1.25 -17.41
N ALA A 133 18.10 0.80 -16.56
CA ALA A 133 19.37 1.50 -16.37
C ALA A 133 20.17 1.47 -17.68
N GLY A 134 20.63 2.64 -18.15
CA GLY A 134 21.42 2.76 -19.37
C GLY A 134 22.62 1.80 -19.35
N GLY A 135 22.70 0.94 -20.37
CA GLY A 135 23.83 0.03 -20.55
C GLY A 135 25.10 0.85 -20.75
N GLY A 136 26.07 0.69 -19.85
CA GLY A 136 27.43 1.10 -20.15
C GLY A 136 28.05 -0.03 -20.95
N ASP A 137 28.40 0.23 -22.21
CA ASP A 137 29.29 -0.64 -22.97
C ASP A 137 30.58 -0.81 -22.17
N SER A 138 30.80 -2.02 -21.68
CA SER A 138 32.13 -2.45 -21.25
C SER A 138 32.89 -2.82 -22.52
N GLY A 139 33.49 -1.80 -23.14
CA GLY A 139 34.57 -1.99 -24.10
C GLY A 139 35.70 -2.74 -23.42
N CYS A 140 35.81 -4.03 -23.72
CA CYS A 140 37.03 -4.79 -23.51
C CYS A 140 38.07 -4.26 -24.51
N SER A 141 39.16 -3.71 -24.00
CA SER A 141 40.45 -3.55 -24.69
C SER A 141 41.55 -3.66 -23.65
#